data_AF-A0A540NC57-F1
#
_entry.id   AF-A0A540NC57-F1
#
_cell.length_a   1.000
_cell.length_b   1.000
_cell.length_c   1.000
_cell.angle_alpha   90.00
_cell.angle_beta   90.00
_cell.angle_gamma   90.00
#
_symmetry.space_group_name_H-M   'P 1'
#
loop_
_entity.id
_entity.type
_entity.pdbx_description
1 polymer ?
#
loop_
_entity_poly.entity_id
_entity_poly.type
_entity_poly.pdbx_seq_one_letter_code
_entity_poly.pdbx_strand_id
1 'polypeptide(L)'
;MRRDLDFSPTSAKKEPKVTNVETISPPWDFVDTPCDYTSYCGGCKTQNLIYEAQVKAKEQQVHQLIINFGKFSHTKLEFLSIMKPIRKHAFAIMLSSCFLSHQKTVT
;
A
#
# COMPACT_ATOMS: atom_id res chain seq x y z
N MET A 1 10.97 18.64 -23.86
CA MET A 1 11.82 17.50 -24.25
C MET A 1 11.53 16.32 -23.32
N ARG A 2 10.50 15.52 -23.61
CA ARG A 2 10.38 14.17 -23.05
C ARG A 2 11.18 13.28 -23.99
N ARG A 3 12.23 12.63 -23.49
CA ARG A 3 12.88 11.54 -24.22
C ARG A 3 11.98 10.34 -24.05
N ASP A 4 11.28 9.98 -25.11
CA ASP A 4 10.64 8.68 -25.23
C ASP A 4 11.77 7.65 -25.20
N LEU A 5 12.02 7.09 -24.01
CA LEU A 5 12.87 5.92 -23.88
C LEU A 5 12.05 4.76 -24.42
N ASP A 6 12.33 4.36 -25.66
CA ASP A 6 11.86 3.10 -26.22
C ASP A 6 12.35 1.96 -25.34
N PHE A 7 11.51 1.58 -24.37
CA PHE A 7 11.74 0.41 -23.53
C PHE A 7 11.38 -0.82 -24.36
N SER A 8 12.30 -1.25 -25.20
CA SER A 8 12.23 -2.54 -25.87
C SER A 8 12.20 -3.63 -24.79
N PRO A 9 11.11 -4.40 -24.63
CA PRO A 9 11.02 -5.41 -23.58
C PRO A 9 12.09 -6.47 -23.81
N THR A 10 13.10 -6.48 -22.95
CA THR A 10 14.09 -7.56 -22.92
C THR A 10 13.42 -8.80 -22.33
N SER A 11 13.41 -9.88 -23.12
CA SER A 11 13.00 -11.26 -22.82
C SER A 11 12.38 -11.49 -21.43
N ALA A 12 11.08 -11.75 -21.39
CA ALA A 12 10.33 -12.06 -20.19
C ALA A 12 10.92 -13.27 -19.47
N LYS A 13 11.56 -13.03 -18.32
CA LYS A 13 11.93 -14.11 -17.38
C LYS A 13 10.64 -14.68 -16.79
N LYS A 14 10.41 -15.98 -17.02
CA LYS A 14 9.23 -16.68 -16.49
C LYS A 14 9.52 -17.12 -15.06
N GLU A 15 9.10 -16.30 -14.10
CA GLU A 15 9.13 -16.69 -12.68
C GLU A 15 7.96 -17.67 -12.39
N PRO A 16 8.17 -18.69 -11.53
CA PRO A 16 7.11 -19.62 -11.17
C PRO A 16 6.00 -18.89 -10.41
N LYS A 17 4.76 -19.01 -10.91
CA LYS A 17 3.58 -18.47 -10.22
C LYS A 17 3.16 -19.45 -9.13
N VAL A 18 3.20 -19.00 -7.88
CA VAL A 18 2.67 -19.76 -6.73
C VAL A 18 1.24 -19.30 -6.48
N THR A 19 0.32 -20.25 -6.32
CA THR A 19 -1.08 -20.00 -5.94
C THR A 19 -1.35 -20.64 -4.59
N ASN A 20 -1.98 -19.89 -3.68
CA ASN A 20 -2.46 -20.45 -2.42
C ASN A 20 -3.58 -21.46 -2.72
N VAL A 21 -3.49 -22.66 -2.14
CA VAL A 21 -4.49 -23.72 -2.31
C VAL A 21 -5.57 -23.59 -1.23
N GLU A 22 -5.14 -23.38 0.02
CA GLU A 22 -6.02 -23.22 1.17
C GLU A 22 -5.32 -22.38 2.24
N THR A 23 -6.11 -21.62 3.01
CA THR A 23 -5.63 -20.87 4.17
C THR A 23 -6.13 -21.55 5.44
N ILE A 24 -5.22 -22.15 6.21
CA ILE A 24 -5.56 -22.90 7.44
C ILE A 24 -6.10 -21.97 8.54
N SER A 25 -5.51 -20.78 8.68
CA SER A 25 -5.99 -19.71 9.55
C SER A 25 -5.58 -18.37 8.96
N PRO A 26 -6.49 -17.39 8.85
CA PRO A 26 -6.12 -16.06 8.40
C PRO A 26 -5.18 -15.38 9.42
N PRO A 27 -4.27 -14.51 8.97
CA PRO A 27 -3.52 -13.60 9.84
C PRO A 27 -4.45 -12.68 10.63
N TRP A 28 -3.99 -12.20 11.78
CA TRP A 28 -4.79 -11.31 12.65
C TRP A 28 -5.10 -9.95 12.00
N ASP A 29 -4.31 -9.54 11.03
CA ASP A 29 -4.40 -8.26 10.32
C ASP A 29 -5.08 -8.39 8.96
N PHE A 30 -5.74 -9.52 8.68
CA PHE A 30 -6.51 -9.75 7.48
C PHE A 30 -7.88 -9.04 7.53
N VAL A 31 -8.30 -8.46 6.41
CA VAL A 31 -9.63 -7.85 6.21
C VAL A 31 -10.18 -8.21 4.84
N ASP A 32 -11.51 -8.21 4.71
CA ASP A 32 -12.15 -8.34 3.41
C ASP A 32 -11.84 -7.13 2.52
N THR A 33 -11.51 -7.41 1.26
CA THR A 33 -11.14 -6.38 0.29
C THR A 33 -12.39 -5.65 -0.21
N PRO A 34 -12.42 -4.30 -0.22
CA PRO A 34 -13.53 -3.55 -0.80
C PRO A 34 -13.53 -3.53 -2.34
N CYS A 35 -12.55 -4.16 -3.01
CA CYS A 35 -12.54 -4.29 -4.48
C CYS A 35 -13.00 -5.68 -4.90
N ASP A 36 -14.10 -5.74 -5.64
CA ASP A 36 -14.66 -6.99 -6.20
C ASP A 36 -13.70 -7.70 -7.16
N TYR A 37 -12.73 -6.97 -7.71
CA TYR A 37 -11.81 -7.46 -8.74
C TYR A 37 -10.46 -7.92 -8.19
N THR A 38 -10.28 -7.98 -6.87
CA THR A 38 -8.98 -8.30 -6.25
C THR A 38 -8.38 -9.65 -6.68
N SER A 39 -9.21 -10.60 -7.11
CA SER A 39 -8.77 -11.96 -7.45
C SER A 39 -8.02 -12.05 -8.78
N TYR A 40 -8.25 -11.11 -9.69
CA TYR A 40 -7.63 -11.09 -11.02
C TYR A 40 -6.98 -9.75 -11.40
N CYS A 41 -7.28 -8.67 -10.68
CA CYS A 41 -6.65 -7.37 -10.85
C CYS A 41 -5.33 -7.29 -10.05
N GLY A 42 -4.20 -7.13 -10.73
CA GLY A 42 -2.88 -7.00 -10.10
C GLY A 42 -2.59 -5.64 -9.45
N GLY A 43 -3.56 -4.72 -9.42
CA GLY A 43 -3.35 -3.33 -8.99
C GLY A 43 -3.21 -3.15 -7.47
N CYS A 44 -4.03 -3.82 -6.67
CA CYS A 44 -4.16 -3.56 -5.22
C CYS A 44 -3.73 -4.79 -4.39
N LYS A 45 -2.41 -5.01 -4.26
CA LYS A 45 -1.86 -6.25 -3.67
C LYS A 45 -2.06 -6.43 -2.16
N THR A 46 -2.21 -5.34 -1.39
CA THR A 46 -2.24 -5.35 0.09
C THR A 46 -3.60 -4.97 0.65
N GLN A 47 -4.65 -4.98 -0.18
CA GLN A 47 -5.96 -4.47 0.20
C GLN A 47 -6.64 -5.34 1.26
N ASN A 48 -6.23 -6.60 1.36
CA ASN A 48 -6.68 -7.58 2.34
C ASN A 48 -6.01 -7.44 3.70
N LEU A 49 -5.27 -6.36 3.94
CA LEU A 49 -4.63 -6.06 5.22
C LEU A 49 -5.32 -4.86 5.89
N ILE A 50 -5.40 -4.82 7.22
CA ILE A 50 -5.79 -3.60 7.94
C ILE A 50 -4.87 -2.44 7.52
N TYR A 51 -5.41 -1.23 7.54
CA TYR A 51 -4.70 -0.04 7.06
C TYR A 51 -3.31 0.13 7.73
N GLU A 52 -3.21 -0.20 9.01
CA GLU A 52 -1.96 -0.17 9.77
C GLU A 52 -0.89 -1.09 9.20
N ALA A 53 -1.28 -2.29 8.79
CA ALA A 53 -0.38 -3.26 8.17
C ALA A 53 0.01 -2.81 6.75
N GLN A 54 -0.92 -2.21 6.00
CA GLN A 54 -0.60 -1.62 4.69
C GLN A 54 0.47 -0.53 4.79
N VAL A 55 0.33 0.38 5.75
CA VAL A 55 1.29 1.47 5.97
C VAL A 55 2.66 0.90 6.33
N LYS A 56 2.72 -0.04 7.29
CA LYS A 56 3.98 -0.70 7.69
C LYS A 56 4.66 -1.41 6.53
N ALA A 57 3.92 -2.16 5.72
CA ALA A 57 4.45 -2.85 4.54
C ALA A 57 5.03 -1.85 3.53
N LYS A 58 4.38 -0.69 3.35
CA LYS A 58 4.85 0.36 2.46
C LYS A 58 6.12 1.04 2.98
N GLU A 59 6.18 1.34 4.26
CA GLU A 59 7.38 1.88 4.91
C GLU A 59 8.58 0.95 4.73
N GLN A 60 8.39 -0.34 4.99
CA GLN A 60 9.41 -1.36 4.78
C GLN A 60 9.85 -1.43 3.31
N GLN A 61 8.91 -1.40 2.35
CA GLN A 61 9.23 -1.40 0.93
C GLN A 61 10.13 -0.22 0.57
N VAL A 62 9.77 1.00 0.99
CA VAL A 62 10.55 2.21 0.72
C VAL A 62 11.94 2.13 1.36
N HIS A 63 12.00 1.66 2.61
CA HIS A 63 13.27 1.48 3.32
C HIS A 63 14.21 0.53 2.56
N GLN A 64 13.70 -0.62 2.11
CA GLN A 64 14.48 -1.59 1.33
C GLN A 64 14.94 -1.01 -0.01
N LEU A 65 14.10 -0.22 -0.68
CA LEU A 65 14.48 0.43 -1.94
C LEU A 65 15.64 1.42 -1.73
N ILE A 66 15.60 2.21 -0.66
CA ILE A 66 16.63 3.20 -0.35
C ILE A 66 17.96 2.51 0.01
N ILE A 67 17.92 1.42 0.77
CA ILE A 67 19.12 0.64 1.09
C ILE A 67 19.69 -0.03 -0.16
N ASN A 68 18.87 -0.80 -0.86
CA ASN A 68 19.34 -1.71 -1.92
C ASN A 68 19.67 -0.97 -3.22
N PHE A 69 18.86 0.00 -3.61
CA PHE A 69 19.05 0.76 -4.86
C PHE A 69 19.66 2.14 -4.62
N GLY A 70 19.28 2.80 -3.53
CA GLY A 70 19.84 4.11 -3.16
C GLY A 70 21.25 4.04 -2.59
N LYS A 71 21.73 2.84 -2.19
CA LYS A 71 23.06 2.62 -1.57
C LYS A 71 23.28 3.43 -0.30
N PHE A 72 22.21 3.74 0.43
CA PHE A 72 22.30 4.37 1.75
C PHE A 72 22.54 3.29 2.81
N SER A 73 23.50 3.51 3.70
CA SER A 73 23.66 2.65 4.87
C SER A 73 22.57 2.95 5.90
N HIS A 74 22.20 1.94 6.69
CA HIS A 74 21.20 2.08 7.75
C HIS A 74 21.58 3.20 8.74
N THR A 75 22.85 3.26 9.13
CA THR A 75 23.40 4.31 10.01
C THR A 75 23.20 5.72 9.46
N LYS A 76 23.32 5.90 8.13
CA LYS A 76 23.15 7.20 7.48
C LYS A 76 21.68 7.63 7.42
N LEU A 77 20.77 6.66 7.30
CA LEU A 77 19.32 6.94 7.28
C LEU A 77 18.83 7.42 8.65
N GLU A 78 19.31 6.79 9.73
CA GLU A 78 19.02 7.20 11.10
C GLU A 78 19.58 8.59 11.41
N PHE A 79 20.86 8.81 11.09
CA PHE A 79 21.53 10.10 11.35
C PHE A 79 20.86 11.28 10.63
N LEU A 80 20.45 11.09 9.38
CA LEU A 80 19.84 12.15 8.58
C LEU A 80 18.32 12.28 8.79
N SER A 81 17.71 11.40 9.61
CA SER A 81 16.26 11.34 9.84
C SER A 81 15.44 11.42 8.54
N ILE A 82 15.94 10.78 7.48
CA ILE A 82 15.32 10.81 6.14
C ILE A 82 14.01 10.02 6.15
N MET A 83 14.00 8.91 6.90
CA MET A 83 12.85 8.03 7.04
C MET A 83 11.91 8.55 8.12
N LYS A 84 10.97 9.41 7.73
CA LYS A 84 9.86 9.81 8.60
C LYS A 84 8.72 8.79 8.50
N PRO A 85 8.02 8.50 9.62
CA PRO A 85 6.87 7.61 9.59
C PRO A 85 5.78 8.17 8.68
N ILE A 86 5.13 7.30 7.93
CA ILE A 86 3.96 7.63 7.14
C ILE A 86 2.83 7.94 8.12
N ARG A 87 2.47 9.21 8.20
CA ARG A 87 1.41 9.66 9.09
C ARG A 87 0.08 9.10 8.63
N LYS A 88 -0.58 8.36 9.52
CA LYS A 88 -2.02 8.14 9.43
C LYS A 88 -2.65 9.50 9.65
N HIS A 89 -3.22 10.11 8.61
CA HIS A 89 -4.02 11.31 8.84
C HIS A 89 -5.19 10.91 9.74
N ALA A 90 -5.15 11.36 11.00
CA ALA A 90 -6.33 11.38 11.83
C ALA A 90 -7.27 12.41 11.20
N PHE A 91 -8.24 11.95 10.42
CA PHE A 91 -9.35 12.78 9.95
C PHE A 91 -10.28 13.05 11.15
N ALA A 92 -9.73 13.61 12.22
CA ALA A 92 -10.40 13.93 13.47
C ALA A 92 -10.61 15.45 13.57
N ILE A 93 -11.01 16.09 12.48
CA ILE A 93 -11.64 17.42 12.45
C ILE A 93 -12.58 17.41 11.23
N MET A 94 -13.84 17.82 11.41
CA MET A 94 -14.94 17.88 10.42
C MET A 94 -15.94 16.70 10.41
N LEU A 95 -16.38 16.26 11.59
CA LEU A 95 -17.69 15.62 11.78
C LEU A 95 -18.58 16.42 12.75
N SER A 96 -18.57 17.76 12.68
CA SER A 96 -19.52 18.57 13.47
C SER A 96 -20.53 19.39 12.66
N SER A 97 -20.53 19.35 11.32
CA SER A 97 -21.45 20.18 10.54
C SER A 97 -22.19 19.50 9.38
N CYS A 98 -21.92 18.23 9.05
CA CYS A 98 -22.67 17.51 8.00
C CYS A 98 -23.73 16.53 8.53
N PHE A 99 -23.88 16.39 9.86
CA PHE A 99 -24.87 15.48 10.46
C PHE A 99 -26.29 16.09 10.57
N LEU A 100 -26.51 17.33 10.09
CA LEU A 100 -27.84 17.98 10.11
C LEU A 100 -28.57 18.02 8.76
N SER A 101 -27.99 17.53 7.65
CA SER A 101 -28.66 17.64 6.33
C SER A 101 -29.45 16.40 5.88
N HIS A 102 -29.42 15.28 6.61
CA HIS A 102 -30.04 14.02 6.13
C HIS A 102 -31.35 13.58 6.81
N GLN A 103 -32.04 14.46 7.55
CA GLN A 103 -33.37 14.15 8.13
C GLN A 103 -34.56 14.78 7.37
N LYS A 104 -34.36 15.39 6.20
CA LYS A 104 -35.44 16.05 5.44
C LYS A 104 -35.70 15.46 4.06
N THR A 105 -35.69 14.14 3.92
CA THR A 105 -36.21 13.47 2.70
C THR A 105 -36.81 12.11 3.02
N VAL A 106 -37.78 12.08 3.95
CA VAL A 106 -38.84 11.07 3.97
C VAL A 106 -40.12 11.79 4.39
N THR A 107 -40.87 12.23 3.39
CA THR A 107 -42.31 12.53 3.47
C THR A 107 -42.96 11.84 2.30
#